data_AF-Q0J0F6-F1
#
_entry.id   AF-Q0J0F6-F1
#
_cell.length_a   1.000
_cell.length_b   1.000
_cell.length_c   1.000
_cell.angle_alpha   90.00
_cell.angle_beta   90.00
_cell.angle_gamma   90.00
#
_symmetry.space_group_name_H-M   'P 1'
#
loop_
_entity.id
_entity.type
_entity.pdbx_description
1 polymer ?
#
loop_
_entity_poly.entity_id
_entity_poly.type
_entity_poly.pdbx_seq_one_letter_code
_entity_poly.pdbx_strand_id
1 'polypeptide(L)'
;IGTSTAECTGDAKKCDETILFSGWCGEVRNVIYSDNGTVTVVYRVILRGTDGEAYREATGTAPVHEGRNDDAVAAAEEAAFCKACARFGFGLYLYHQDEIP
;
A
#
# COMPACT_ATOMS: atom_id res chain seq x y z
N ILE A 1 -16.24 -28.92 1.36
CA ILE A 1 -15.09 -29.51 2.08
C ILE A 1 -13.83 -29.27 1.27
N GLY A 2 -12.91 -28.45 1.78
CA GLY A 2 -11.64 -28.17 1.13
C GLY A 2 -11.11 -26.75 1.31
N THR A 3 -11.05 -26.24 2.54
CA THR A 3 -10.22 -25.07 2.88
C THR A 3 -8.78 -25.53 2.97
N SER A 4 -7.94 -25.13 2.01
CA SER A 4 -6.51 -25.47 2.01
C SER A 4 -5.80 -24.66 3.09
N THR A 5 -5.44 -25.34 4.19
CA THR A 5 -4.51 -24.88 5.21
C THR A 5 -3.09 -25.11 4.71
N ALA A 6 -2.34 -24.05 4.43
CA ALA A 6 -0.91 -24.16 4.20
C ALA A 6 -0.17 -24.07 5.55
N GLU A 7 0.27 -25.22 6.06
CA GLU A 7 1.30 -25.30 7.09
C GLU A 7 2.66 -24.99 6.45
N CYS A 8 3.35 -23.96 6.93
CA CYS A 8 4.74 -23.69 6.56
C CYS A 8 5.67 -24.17 7.68
N THR A 9 6.25 -25.35 7.47
CA THR A 9 7.39 -25.88 8.23
C THR A 9 8.68 -25.32 7.65
N GLY A 10 9.49 -24.64 8.48
CA GLY A 10 10.94 -24.56 8.36
C GLY A 10 11.55 -23.69 7.26
N ASP A 11 12.65 -23.03 7.61
CA ASP A 11 13.66 -22.41 6.71
C ASP A 11 13.26 -21.15 5.93
N ALA A 12 13.43 -20.00 6.60
CA ALA A 12 14.18 -18.80 6.19
C ALA A 12 14.22 -18.36 4.69
N LYS A 13 13.24 -18.73 3.88
CA LYS A 13 13.04 -18.31 2.48
C LYS A 13 11.85 -17.36 2.34
N LYS A 14 11.72 -16.43 3.28
CA LYS A 14 10.79 -15.31 3.13
C LYS A 14 11.46 -14.00 3.52
N CYS A 15 12.58 -13.74 2.86
CA CYS A 15 13.19 -12.41 2.78
C CYS A 15 12.53 -11.56 1.68
N ASP A 16 11.31 -11.92 1.26
CA ASP A 16 10.49 -11.25 0.26
C ASP A 16 9.09 -11.15 0.88
N GLU A 17 8.50 -9.95 0.88
CA GLU A 17 7.27 -9.54 1.58
C GLU A 17 7.46 -9.11 3.06
N THR A 18 7.93 -7.85 3.19
CA THR A 18 7.36 -6.85 4.10
C THR A 18 7.45 -7.14 5.61
N ILE A 19 8.66 -7.06 6.15
CA ILE A 19 8.85 -6.70 7.56
C ILE A 19 8.72 -5.18 7.67
N LEU A 20 7.61 -4.68 8.21
CA LEU A 20 7.55 -3.36 8.84
C LEU A 20 6.79 -3.45 10.17
N PHE A 21 7.45 -3.98 11.22
CA PHE A 21 7.01 -4.01 12.62
C PHE A 21 5.63 -4.64 12.92
N SER A 22 5.49 -5.30 14.07
CA SER A 22 4.36 -6.14 14.48
C SER A 22 2.98 -5.44 14.67
N GLY A 23 2.70 -4.34 13.98
CA GLY A 23 1.47 -3.53 14.13
C GLY A 23 1.02 -2.77 12.88
N TRP A 24 1.63 -3.00 11.71
CA TRP A 24 1.24 -2.35 10.46
C TRP A 24 0.58 -3.36 9.51
N CYS A 25 -0.57 -3.01 8.95
CA CYS A 25 -1.23 -3.79 7.91
C CYS A 25 -1.61 -2.88 6.74
N GLY A 26 -1.29 -3.29 5.52
CA GLY A 26 -1.72 -2.61 4.31
C GLY A 26 -2.70 -3.48 3.53
N GLU A 27 -3.74 -2.88 2.94
CA GLU A 27 -4.68 -3.60 2.08
C GLU A 27 -5.12 -2.74 0.88
N VAL A 28 -5.22 -3.38 -0.29
CA VAL A 28 -5.88 -2.81 -1.46
C VAL A 28 -7.38 -2.82 -1.22
N ARG A 29 -7.99 -1.64 -1.25
CA ARG A 29 -9.43 -1.45 -1.04
C ARG A 29 -10.23 -1.51 -2.32
N ASN A 30 -9.65 -1.03 -3.41
CA ASN A 30 -10.26 -1.03 -4.73
C ASN A 30 -9.21 -0.89 -5.84
N VAL A 31 -9.52 -1.43 -7.01
CA VAL A 31 -8.76 -1.28 -8.25
C VAL A 31 -9.75 -0.85 -9.34
N ILE A 32 -9.52 0.34 -9.90
CA ILE A 32 -10.43 0.97 -10.87
C ILE A 32 -9.69 1.11 -12.19
N TYR A 33 -10.13 0.35 -13.19
CA TYR A 33 -9.68 0.50 -14.57
C TYR A 33 -10.53 1.56 -15.27
N SER A 34 -9.88 2.49 -15.94
CA SER A 34 -10.51 3.58 -16.68
C SER A 34 -10.33 3.37 -18.17
N ASP A 35 -11.35 3.76 -18.96
CA ASP A 35 -11.35 3.63 -20.43
C ASP A 35 -10.24 4.45 -21.11
N ASN A 36 -9.64 5.40 -20.39
CA ASN A 36 -8.49 6.18 -20.83
C ASN A 36 -7.15 5.42 -20.77
N GLY A 37 -7.17 4.13 -20.44
CA GLY A 37 -5.97 3.31 -20.31
C GLY A 37 -5.19 3.58 -19.01
N THR A 38 -5.87 3.90 -17.92
CA THR A 38 -5.24 4.03 -16.60
C THR A 38 -5.87 3.10 -15.57
N VAL A 39 -5.07 2.71 -14.59
CA VAL A 39 -5.53 1.98 -13.42
C VAL A 39 -5.32 2.84 -12.19
N THR A 40 -6.34 2.93 -11.34
CA THR A 40 -6.29 3.63 -10.07
C THR A 40 -6.49 2.65 -8.93
N VAL A 41 -5.55 2.60 -8.00
CA VAL A 41 -5.61 1.78 -6.80
C VAL A 41 -5.95 2.65 -5.60
N VAL A 42 -6.92 2.20 -4.79
CA VAL A 42 -7.19 2.75 -3.47
C VAL A 42 -6.52 1.85 -2.45
N TYR A 43 -5.55 2.39 -1.71
CA TYR A 43 -4.81 1.63 -0.71
C TYR A 43 -5.06 2.16 0.70
N ARG A 44 -5.16 1.27 1.68
CA ARG A 44 -5.34 1.58 3.10
C ARG A 44 -4.18 1.03 3.90
N VAL A 45 -3.54 1.91 4.67
CA VAL A 45 -2.56 1.53 5.70
C VAL A 45 -3.25 1.63 7.06
N ILE A 46 -3.11 0.60 7.88
CA ILE A 46 -3.72 0.43 9.21
C ILE A 46 -2.59 0.25 10.22
N LEU A 47 -2.65 1.03 11.29
CA LEU A 47 -1.80 0.95 12.48
C LEU A 47 -2.62 0.39 13.62
N ARG A 48 -2.19 -0.75 14.16
CA ARG A 48 -2.78 -1.38 15.34
C ARG A 48 -1.94 -1.01 16.55
N GLY A 49 -2.46 -0.12 17.38
CA GLY A 49 -1.91 0.21 18.69
C GLY A 49 -2.61 -0.55 19.81
N THR A 50 -2.07 -0.45 21.02
CA THR A 50 -2.73 -0.95 22.23
C THR A 50 -4.07 -0.27 22.49
N ASP A 51 -4.19 0.98 22.06
CA ASP A 51 -5.33 1.86 22.37
C ASP A 51 -6.37 1.90 21.23
N GLY A 52 -6.15 1.13 20.16
CA GLY A 52 -7.07 1.03 19.01
C GLY A 52 -6.35 1.02 17.65
N GLU A 53 -7.16 1.09 16.59
CA GLU A 53 -6.68 1.10 15.21
C GLU A 53 -6.78 2.51 14.59
N ALA A 54 -5.72 2.94 13.91
CA ALA A 54 -5.72 4.14 13.08
C ALA A 54 -5.47 3.76 11.63
N TYR A 55 -6.23 4.29 10.68
CA TYR A 55 -6.01 4.03 9.26
C TYR A 55 -5.83 5.33 8.45
N ARG A 56 -5.11 5.23 7.35
CA ARG A 56 -5.04 6.26 6.30
C ARG A 56 -5.17 5.60 4.96
N GLU A 57 -6.00 6.21 4.12
CA GLU A 57 -6.19 5.79 2.74
C GLU A 57 -5.58 6.79 1.79
N ALA A 58 -5.11 6.33 0.64
CA ALA A 58 -4.72 7.18 -0.47
C ALA A 58 -4.92 6.46 -1.80
N THR A 59 -4.81 7.23 -2.89
CA THR A 59 -4.97 6.73 -4.25
C THR A 59 -3.69 6.90 -5.05
N GLY A 60 -3.40 5.90 -5.89
CA GLY A 60 -2.32 5.92 -6.86
C GLY A 60 -2.88 5.57 -8.22
N THR A 61 -2.32 6.18 -9.27
CA THR A 61 -2.78 5.99 -10.64
C THR A 61 -1.57 5.74 -11.51
N ALA A 62 -1.68 4.74 -12.39
CA ALA A 62 -0.65 4.39 -13.35
C ALA A 62 -1.26 4.17 -14.74
N PRO A 63 -0.52 4.47 -15.83
CA PRO A 63 -0.94 4.10 -17.17
C PRO A 63 -0.87 2.58 -17.34
N VAL A 64 -1.85 2.02 -18.04
CA VAL A 64 -1.88 0.62 -18.44
C VAL A 64 -1.16 0.52 -19.79
N HIS A 65 -0.22 -0.41 -19.91
CA HIS A 65 0.45 -0.74 -21.17
C HIS A 65 -0.06 -2.09 -21.66
N GLU A 66 -0.23 -2.26 -22.97
CA GLU A 66 -0.77 -3.49 -23.56
C GLU A 66 -0.04 -4.73 -23.03
N GLY A 67 -0.80 -5.66 -22.43
CA GLY A 67 -0.28 -6.92 -21.90
C GLY A 67 0.43 -6.85 -20.53
N ARG A 68 0.46 -5.69 -19.86
CA ARG A 68 1.18 -5.48 -18.58
C ARG A 68 0.28 -4.87 -17.49
N ASN A 69 -0.94 -5.40 -17.35
CA ASN A 69 -1.91 -4.90 -16.38
C ASN A 69 -1.43 -5.06 -14.93
N ASP A 70 -0.78 -6.18 -14.62
CA ASP A 70 -0.29 -6.46 -13.26
C ASP A 70 0.81 -5.46 -12.84
N ASP A 71 1.70 -5.10 -13.77
CA ASP A 71 2.73 -4.09 -13.54
C ASP A 71 2.10 -2.70 -13.28
N ALA A 72 1.01 -2.38 -13.98
CA ALA A 72 0.29 -1.12 -13.79
C ALA A 72 -0.43 -1.07 -12.42
N VAL A 73 -1.01 -2.19 -11.98
CA VAL A 73 -1.62 -2.29 -10.65
C VAL A 73 -0.56 -2.15 -9.57
N ALA A 74 0.57 -2.84 -9.69
CA ALA A 74 1.68 -2.73 -8.74
C ALA A 74 2.23 -1.30 -8.64
N ALA A 75 2.42 -0.61 -9.79
CA ALA A 75 2.86 0.78 -9.82
C ALA A 75 1.84 1.75 -9.18
N ALA A 76 0.54 1.54 -9.45
CA ALA A 76 -0.52 2.33 -8.83
C ALA A 76 -0.63 2.05 -7.31
N GLU A 77 -0.44 0.80 -6.89
CA GLU A 77 -0.42 0.38 -5.49
C GLU A 77 0.75 1.00 -4.74
N GLU A 78 1.96 0.94 -5.27
CA GLU A 78 3.15 1.55 -4.68
C GLU A 78 2.96 3.06 -4.45
N ALA A 79 2.41 3.76 -5.46
CA ALA A 79 2.11 5.19 -5.37
C ALA A 79 1.04 5.48 -4.32
N ALA A 80 0.01 4.63 -4.21
CA ALA A 80 -1.04 4.77 -3.19
C ALA A 80 -0.50 4.50 -1.78
N PHE A 81 0.32 3.45 -1.62
CA PHE A 81 0.96 3.07 -0.37
C PHE A 81 1.84 4.20 0.16
N CYS A 82 2.75 4.74 -0.67
CA CYS A 82 3.63 5.84 -0.29
C CYS A 82 2.83 7.05 0.23
N LYS A 83 1.75 7.43 -0.48
CA LYS A 83 0.87 8.54 -0.05
C LYS A 83 0.13 8.23 1.24
N ALA A 84 -0.34 7.00 1.44
CA ALA A 84 -1.03 6.59 2.65
C ALA A 84 -0.10 6.62 3.87
N CYS A 85 1.15 6.16 3.72
CA CYS A 85 2.19 6.27 4.75
C CYS A 85 2.53 7.73 5.10
N ALA A 86 2.68 8.60 4.10
CA ALA A 86 2.95 10.02 4.32
C ALA A 86 1.87 10.71 5.18
N ARG A 87 0.60 10.30 5.04
CA ARG A 87 -0.56 10.84 5.80
C ARG A 87 -0.57 10.48 7.28
N PHE A 88 0.24 9.51 7.72
CA PHE A 88 0.45 9.25 9.14
C PHE A 88 1.49 10.18 9.76
N GLY A 89 2.10 11.08 8.98
CA GLY A 89 3.07 12.03 9.49
C GLY A 89 4.52 11.54 9.48
N PHE A 90 4.80 10.38 8.86
CA PHE A 90 6.16 9.92 8.56
C PHE A 90 6.93 10.82 7.58
N GLY A 91 6.37 11.96 7.19
CA GLY A 91 6.98 12.99 6.35
C GLY A 91 6.45 14.40 6.58
N LEU A 92 5.86 14.72 7.74
CA LEU A 92 5.34 16.09 7.99
C LEU A 92 6.45 17.16 8.02
N TYR A 93 7.71 16.76 8.27
CA TYR A 93 8.87 17.65 8.16
C TYR A 93 9.24 17.98 6.70
N LEU A 94 8.86 17.15 5.72
CA LEU A 94 9.24 17.34 4.31
C LEU A 94 8.33 18.31 3.54
N TYR A 95 7.26 18.81 4.16
CA TYR A 95 6.32 19.77 3.55
C TYR A 95 6.26 21.14 4.25
N HIS A 96 7.12 21.37 5.26
CA HIS A 96 7.38 22.73 5.73
C HIS A 96 8.49 23.31 4.85
N GLN A 97 8.11 23.96 3.75
CA GLN A 97 9.00 24.96 3.16
C GLN A 97 8.92 26.18 4.08
N ASP A 98 10.06 26.55 4.64
CA ASP A 98 10.26 27.75 5.45
C ASP A 98 9.70 29.00 4.74
N GLU A 99 8.51 29.47 5.10
CA GLU A 99 8.17 30.89 4.98
C GLU A 99 8.55 31.58 6.29
N ILE A 100 9.84 31.90 6.39
CA ILE A 100 10.40 32.81 7.41
C ILE A 100 10.45 34.21 6.78
N PRO A 101 9.65 35.18 7.25
CA PRO A 101 10.00 36.60 7.18
C PRO A 101 10.81 37.04 8.41
#